data_AF-A0A5J5EM63-F1
#
_entry.id   AF-A0A5J5EM63-F1
#
_cell.length_a   1.000
_cell.length_b   1.000
_cell.length_c   1.000
_cell.angle_alpha   90.00
_cell.angle_beta   90.00
_cell.angle_gamma   90.00
#
_symmetry.space_group_name_H-M   'P 1'
#
loop_
_entity.id
_entity.type
_entity.pdbx_description
1 polymer ?
#
loop_
_entity_poly.entity_id
_entity_poly.type
_entity_poly.pdbx_seq_one_letter_code
_entity_poly.pdbx_strand_id
1 'polypeptide(L)' 'MFAKRLSKELAKIHQSGLAPGITLVQADDLQKWQMDIQVLDDNPLYKGKTFRLSFRFSRNYPMRYSPRR' A
#
# COMPACT_ATOMS: atom_id res chain seq x y z
N MET A 1 -9.97 -16.61 -3.99
CA MET A 1 -8.70 -16.23 -4.67
C MET A 1 -8.15 -14.88 -4.19
N PHE A 2 -9.01 -13.84 -4.04
CA PHE A 2 -8.66 -12.50 -3.51
C PHE A 2 -7.81 -12.51 -2.22
N ALA A 3 -8.28 -13.18 -1.17
CA ALA A 3 -7.60 -13.18 0.13
C ALA A 3 -6.19 -13.80 0.04
N LYS A 4 -6.03 -14.90 -0.70
CA LYS A 4 -4.74 -15.57 -0.90
C LYS A 4 -3.70 -14.68 -1.59
N ARG A 5 -4.11 -13.77 -2.47
CA ARG A 5 -3.18 -12.84 -3.13
C ARG A 5 -2.75 -11.72 -2.18
N LEU A 6 -3.69 -11.09 -1.48
CA LEU A 6 -3.37 -10.04 -0.52
C LEU A 6 -2.54 -10.55 0.65
N SER A 7 -2.82 -11.76 1.17
CA SER A 7 -1.98 -12.38 2.19
C SER A 7 -0.54 -12.62 1.71
N LYS A 8 -0.33 -12.95 0.43
CA LYS A 8 1.03 -13.08 -0.13
C LYS A 8 1.74 -11.73 -0.26
N GLU A 9 1.05 -10.67 -0.65
CA GLU A 9 1.62 -9.32 -0.71
C GLU A 9 1.98 -8.83 0.71
N LEU A 10 1.09 -9.04 1.70
CA LEU A 10 1.35 -8.71 3.11
C LEU A 10 2.57 -9.48 3.65
N ALA A 11 2.64 -10.80 3.39
CA ALA A 11 3.77 -11.61 3.81
C ALA A 11 5.09 -11.13 3.20
N LYS A 12 5.10 -10.72 1.93
CA LYS A 12 6.27 -10.11 1.29
C LYS A 12 6.67 -8.78 1.93
N ILE A 13 5.70 -7.93 2.26
CA ILE A 13 5.96 -6.67 2.96
C ILE A 13 6.65 -6.94 4.31
N HIS A 14 6.18 -7.94 5.05
CA HIS A 14 6.77 -8.32 6.34
C HIS A 14 8.15 -8.99 6.19
N GLN A 15 8.38 -9.78 5.13
CA GLN A 15 9.63 -10.51 4.93
C GLN A 15 10.74 -9.67 4.27
N SER A 16 10.41 -8.89 3.25
CA SER A 16 11.37 -8.12 2.46
C SER A 16 11.55 -6.69 2.96
N GLY A 17 10.69 -6.26 3.89
CA GLY A 17 10.61 -4.87 4.30
C GLY A 17 9.97 -3.99 3.20
N LEU A 18 9.68 -2.75 3.57
CA LEU A 18 9.21 -1.74 2.63
C LEU A 18 10.39 -0.92 2.12
N ALA A 19 10.19 -0.28 0.97
CA ALA A 19 11.15 0.68 0.48
C ALA A 19 11.36 1.81 1.51
N PRO A 20 12.58 2.38 1.58
CA PRO A 20 12.86 3.51 2.45
C PRO A 20 11.85 4.64 2.25
N GLY A 21 11.37 5.23 3.34
CA GLY A 21 10.33 6.27 3.31
C GLY A 21 8.91 5.74 3.17
N ILE A 22 8.69 4.43 3.06
CA ILE A 22 7.36 3.82 3.11
C ILE A 22 7.23 3.00 4.39
N THR A 23 6.15 3.21 5.13
CA THR A 23 5.88 2.49 6.38
C THR A 23 4.45 1.96 6.40
N LEU A 24 4.29 0.69 6.76
CA LEU A 24 2.96 0.10 6.96
C LEU A 24 2.48 0.48 8.36
N VAL A 25 1.37 1.22 8.42
CA VAL A 25 0.78 1.66 9.69
C VAL A 25 -0.26 0.66 10.17
N GLN A 26 -1.10 0.19 9.26
CA GLN A 26 -2.19 -0.73 9.58
C GLN A 26 -2.51 -1.63 8.39
N ALA A 27 -2.61 -2.94 8.63
CA ALA A 27 -3.11 -3.92 7.65
C ALA A 27 -3.67 -5.17 8.34
N ASP A 28 -4.45 -4.93 9.40
CA ASP A 28 -5.02 -5.99 10.24
C ASP A 28 -6.04 -6.84 9.47
N ASP A 29 -6.65 -6.28 8.43
CA ASP A 29 -7.55 -6.97 7.53
C ASP A 29 -7.07 -6.92 6.07
N LEU A 30 -7.66 -7.79 5.24
CA LEU A 30 -7.41 -7.81 3.79
C LEU A 30 -8.32 -6.82 3.04
N GLN A 31 -8.90 -5.84 3.74
CA GLN A 31 -9.87 -4.89 3.16
C GLN A 31 -9.35 -3.46 3.16
N LYS A 32 -8.61 -3.04 4.18
CA LYS A 32 -8.15 -1.67 4.36
C LYS A 32 -6.71 -1.66 4.86
N TRP A 33 -5.82 -1.08 4.06
CA TRP A 33 -4.44 -0.85 4.46
C TRP A 33 -4.19 0.65 4.63
N GLN A 34 -3.38 1.00 5.62
CA GLN A 34 -2.86 2.34 5.84
C GLN A 34 -1.35 2.31 5.75
N MET A 35 -0.82 3.17 4.90
CA MET A 35 0.61 3.28 4.64
C MET A 35 1.02 4.74 4.70
N ASP A 36 2.14 5.01 5.37
CA ASP A 36 2.77 6.32 5.37
C ASP A 36 3.84 6.35 4.30
N ILE A 37 3.88 7.44 3.54
CA ILE A 37 4.92 7.72 2.55
C ILE A 37 5.62 9.03 2.89
N GLN A 38 6.94 9.03 2.74
CA GLN A 38 7.80 10.19 2.86
C GLN A 38 8.67 10.27 1.62
N VAL A 39 8.70 11.45 1.01
CA VAL A 39 9.61 11.73 -0.10
C VAL A 39 11.00 11.90 0.50
N LEU A 40 11.91 11.00 0.13
CA LEU A 40 13.30 11.02 0.62
C LEU A 40 14.20 11.97 -0.17
N ASP A 41 13.78 12.35 -1.38
CA ASP A 41 14.51 13.33 -2.18
C ASP A 41 14.37 14.73 -1.59
N ASP A 42 15.31 15.59 -1.94
CA ASP A 42 15.40 16.97 -1.47
C ASP A 42 14.40 17.92 -2.15
N ASN A 43 13.21 17.41 -2.48
CA ASN A 43 12.14 18.19 -3.08
C ASN A 43 11.53 19.13 -2.02
N PRO A 44 11.69 20.46 -2.15
CA PRO A 44 11.28 21.43 -1.11
C PRO A 44 9.77 21.43 -0.83
N LEU A 45 8.93 20.92 -1.75
CA LEU A 45 7.48 20.84 -1.56
C LEU A 45 7.08 19.73 -0.58
N TYR A 46 7.85 18.63 -0.55
CA TYR A 46 7.51 17.40 0.16
C TYR A 46 8.53 17.02 1.25
N LYS A 47 9.66 17.73 1.32
CA LYS A 47 10.71 17.51 2.31
C LYS A 47 10.16 17.60 3.74
N GLY A 48 10.44 16.56 4.53
CA GLY A 48 10.03 16.46 5.93
C GLY A 48 8.52 16.24 6.15
N LYS A 49 7.75 15.98 5.09
CA LYS A 49 6.32 15.67 5.19
C LYS A 49 6.07 14.18 5.06
N THR A 50 5.18 13.68 5.91
CA THR A 50 4.67 12.30 5.85
C THR A 50 3.22 12.34 5.42
N PHE A 51 2.87 11.54 4.41
CA PHE A 51 1.52 11.43 3.88
C PHE A 51 0.96 10.05 4.15
N ARG A 52 -0.24 9.99 4.75
CA ARG A 52 -0.94 8.73 4.99
C ARG A 52 -1.85 8.38 3.83
N LEU A 53 -1.56 7.29 3.16
CA LEU A 53 -2.41 6.68 2.14
C LEU A 53 -3.33 5.63 2.77
N SER A 54 -4.61 5.66 2.40
CA SER A 54 -5.57 4.62 2.77
C SER A 54 -6.01 3.86 1.53
N PHE A 55 -5.64 2.59 1.46
CA PHE A 55 -6.07 1.67 0.41
C PHE A 55 -7.30 0.90 0.90
N ARG A 56 -8.31 0.76 0.03
CA ARG A 56 -9.46 -0.13 0.26
C ARG A 56 -9.56 -1.14 -0.87
N PHE A 57 -9.52 -2.41 -0.54
CA PHE A 57 -9.61 -3.52 -1.47
C PHE A 57 -11.04 -4.05 -1.51
N SER A 58 -11.65 -4.05 -2.69
CA SER A 58 -12.95 -4.68 -2.90
C SER A 58 -12.81 -6.19 -3.11
N ARG A 59 -13.90 -6.94 -2.93
CA ARG A 59 -13.91 -8.41 -3.14
C ARG A 59 -13.52 -8.85 -4.55
N ASN A 60 -13.56 -7.93 -5.53
CA ASN A 60 -13.20 -8.18 -6.93
C ASN A 60 -11.71 -7.93 -7.22
N TYR A 61 -10.91 -7.56 -6.22
CA TYR A 61 -9.47 -7.41 -6.40
C TYR A 61 -8.80 -8.77 -6.72
N PRO A 62 -7.87 -8.84 -7.69
CA PRO A 62 -7.27 -7.76 -8.49
C PRO A 62 -8.00 -7.44 -9.80
N MET A 63 -9.10 -8.12 -10.11
CA MET A 63 -9.90 -7.97 -11.34
C MET A 63 -10.71 -6.65 -11.33
N ARG A 64 -10.05 -5.50 -11.22
CA ARG A 64 -10.65 -4.25 -11.66
C ARG A 64 -10.57 -4.26 -13.18
N TYR A 65 -11.61 -4.76 -13.83
CA TYR A 65 -11.81 -4.53 -15.26
C TYR A 65 -11.85 -3.02 -15.47
N SER A 66 -10.76 -2.44 -15.98
CA SER A 66 -10.83 -1.13 -16.61
C SER A 66 -11.60 -1.36 -17.91
N PRO A 67 -12.77 -0.72 -18.14
CA PRO A 67 -13.31 -0.72 -19.48
C PRO A 67 -12.27 -0.01 -20.33
N ARG A 68 -11.69 -0.73 -21.30
CA ARG A 68 -10.93 -0.09 -22.38
C ARG A 68 -11.93 0.81 -23.09
N ARG A 69 -11.75 2.12 -23.00
CA ARG A 69 -12.37 3.05 -23.95
C ARG A 69 -11.69 2.87 -25.30
#